data_AF-A0A821VJA2-F1
#
_entry.id   AF-A0A821VJA2-F1
#
_cell.length_a   1.000
_cell.length_b   1.000
_cell.length_c   1.000
_cell.angle_alpha   90.00
_cell.angle_beta   90.00
_cell.angle_gamma   90.00
#
_symmetry.space_group_name_H-M   'P 1'
#
loop_
_entity.id
_entity.type
_entity.pdbx_description
1 polymer ?
#
loop_
_entity_poly.entity_id
_entity_poly.type
_entity_poly.pdbx_seq_one_letter_code
_entity_poly.pdbx_strand_id
1 'polypeptide(L)'
;ILDESDEILCHGKKLNYTLGSPKPLDGGPTRWRLPFLFFNMIFNEEQFCEKLKVASQLNNCPVVFQENFRPIKIVPDLSREFCEILLSRFNQKTINIVDNGDENCGCYEDFIRGESVSKEDKIIKLLVVKSQNMLNSLLLAKAWLHHDILYHVMNYRYRVEYELSGKREKEIAISFRGKDLSSENSEFTHPDIMIDFTILSYLYRGLDLEQVRKRINQIKK
;
A
#
# COMPACT_ATOMS: atom_id res chain seq x y z
N ILE A 1 21.59 -6.85 -33.03
CA ILE A 1 22.62 -6.96 -31.97
C ILE A 1 22.34 -5.81 -31.02
N LEU A 2 22.01 -6.11 -29.77
CA LEU A 2 21.68 -5.11 -28.74
C LEU A 2 23.01 -4.63 -28.15
N ASP A 3 23.39 -3.40 -28.46
CA ASP A 3 24.69 -2.81 -28.06
C ASP A 3 24.75 -2.42 -26.56
N GLU A 4 23.64 -2.62 -25.83
CA GLU A 4 23.48 -2.28 -24.41
C GLU A 4 22.85 -3.42 -23.59
N SER A 5 23.04 -4.67 -24.03
CA SER A 5 22.44 -5.86 -23.38
C SER A 5 22.73 -5.93 -21.88
N ASP A 6 23.90 -5.49 -21.45
CA ASP A 6 24.41 -5.66 -20.09
C ASP A 6 23.68 -4.72 -19.11
N GLU A 7 23.27 -3.56 -19.61
CA GLU A 7 22.49 -2.57 -18.89
C GLU A 7 21.01 -2.93 -18.80
N ILE A 8 20.48 -3.59 -19.83
CA ILE A 8 19.09 -4.03 -19.94
C ILE A 8 18.86 -5.35 -19.19
N LEU A 9 19.83 -6.26 -19.21
CA LEU A 9 19.78 -7.60 -18.59
C LEU A 9 20.43 -7.64 -17.20
N CYS A 10 20.77 -6.49 -16.61
CA CYS A 10 21.22 -6.40 -15.24
C CYS A 10 20.17 -6.98 -14.28
N HIS A 11 20.61 -7.81 -13.33
CA HIS A 11 19.79 -8.62 -12.41
C HIS A 11 18.84 -7.85 -11.47
N GLY A 12 18.74 -6.52 -11.61
CA GLY A 12 17.79 -5.65 -10.89
C GLY A 12 16.70 -5.03 -11.78
N LYS A 13 16.75 -5.19 -13.11
CA LYS A 13 15.76 -4.65 -14.05
C LYS A 13 14.95 -5.78 -14.65
N LYS A 14 13.63 -5.69 -14.58
CA LYS A 14 12.72 -6.61 -15.28
C LYS A 14 12.08 -5.88 -16.44
N LEU A 15 12.15 -6.49 -17.63
CA LEU A 15 11.44 -5.95 -18.79
C LEU A 15 9.99 -6.43 -18.74
N ASN A 16 9.05 -5.50 -18.53
CA ASN A 16 7.62 -5.77 -18.64
C ASN A 16 7.19 -5.57 -20.09
N TYR A 17 6.99 -6.66 -20.83
CA TYR A 17 6.35 -6.60 -22.15
C TYR A 17 4.84 -6.55 -21.98
N THR A 18 4.20 -5.50 -22.49
CA THR A 18 2.74 -5.44 -22.57
C THR A 18 2.26 -6.30 -23.73
N LEU A 19 1.51 -7.36 -23.43
CA LEU A 19 0.83 -8.18 -24.43
C LEU A 19 -0.69 -7.99 -24.28
N GLY A 20 -1.35 -7.62 -25.37
CA GLY A 20 -2.80 -7.45 -25.42
C GLY A 20 -3.29 -6.04 -25.04
N SER A 21 -4.61 -5.93 -24.81
CA SER A 21 -5.24 -4.66 -24.48
C SER A 21 -5.07 -4.30 -22.99
N PRO A 22 -4.93 -2.99 -22.66
CA PRO A 22 -4.86 -2.54 -21.27
C PRO A 22 -6.11 -2.97 -20.50
N LYS A 23 -5.90 -3.62 -19.35
CA LYS A 23 -6.97 -3.99 -18.42
C LYS A 23 -6.84 -3.18 -17.13
N PRO A 24 -7.96 -2.85 -16.46
CA PRO A 24 -7.89 -2.25 -15.13
C PRO A 24 -7.18 -3.20 -14.16
N LEU A 25 -6.43 -2.63 -13.22
CA LEU A 25 -5.89 -3.38 -12.10
C LEU A 25 -7.04 -3.98 -11.29
N ASP A 26 -6.90 -5.24 -10.90
CA ASP A 26 -7.87 -5.91 -10.03
C ASP A 26 -8.05 -5.12 -8.72
N GLY A 27 -9.20 -5.17 -8.06
CA GLY A 27 -9.47 -4.35 -6.87
C GLY A 27 -9.67 -2.84 -7.13
N GLY A 28 -9.42 -2.34 -8.34
CA GLY A 28 -9.89 -1.03 -8.81
C GLY A 28 -9.55 0.14 -7.88
N PRO A 29 -10.52 1.03 -7.55
CA PRO A 29 -10.29 2.19 -6.67
C PRO A 29 -9.83 1.81 -5.25
N THR A 30 -10.18 0.61 -4.78
CA THR A 30 -9.81 0.13 -3.44
C THR A 30 -8.30 0.05 -3.27
N ARG A 31 -7.57 -0.31 -4.34
CA ARG A 31 -6.09 -0.34 -4.35
C ARG A 31 -5.45 1.02 -4.11
N TRP A 32 -6.13 2.13 -4.36
CA TRP A 32 -5.62 3.47 -4.03
C TRP A 32 -6.11 3.96 -2.66
N ARG A 33 -7.37 3.62 -2.33
CA ARG A 33 -8.04 4.15 -1.14
C ARG A 33 -7.53 3.53 0.16
N LEU A 34 -7.20 2.25 0.16
CA LEU A 34 -6.62 1.58 1.32
C LEU A 34 -5.24 2.13 1.70
N PRO A 35 -4.26 2.21 0.78
CA PRO A 35 -2.99 2.87 1.05
C PRO A 35 -3.16 4.26 1.66
N PHE A 36 -4.03 5.08 1.03
CA PHE A 36 -4.26 6.44 1.45
C PHE A 36 -4.82 6.51 2.87
N LEU A 37 -5.78 5.63 3.19
CA LEU A 37 -6.33 5.51 4.55
C LEU A 37 -5.24 5.13 5.55
N PHE A 38 -4.39 4.17 5.19
CA PHE A 38 -3.31 3.69 6.04
C PHE A 38 -2.29 4.80 6.33
N PHE A 39 -1.80 5.46 5.28
CA PHE A 39 -0.87 6.58 5.45
C PHE A 39 -1.51 7.75 6.19
N ASN A 40 -2.80 8.03 5.98
CA ASN A 40 -3.51 9.05 6.75
C ASN A 40 -3.52 8.73 8.24
N MET A 41 -3.75 7.47 8.63
CA MET A 41 -3.65 7.04 10.03
C MET A 41 -2.23 7.21 10.56
N ILE A 42 -1.21 6.78 9.80
CA ILE A 42 0.19 6.93 10.19
C ILE A 42 0.57 8.40 10.40
N PHE A 43 0.24 9.29 9.46
CA PHE A 43 0.80 10.64 9.42
C PHE A 43 -0.08 11.69 10.12
N ASN A 44 -1.40 11.47 10.22
CA ASN A 44 -2.33 12.49 10.72
C ASN A 44 -3.00 12.13 12.06
N GLU A 45 -2.93 10.88 12.53
CA GLU A 45 -3.49 10.50 13.83
C GLU A 45 -2.41 10.56 14.92
N GLU A 46 -2.46 11.61 15.75
CA GLU A 46 -1.44 11.88 16.78
C GLU A 46 -1.33 10.74 17.82
N GLN A 47 -2.47 10.22 18.28
CA GLN A 47 -2.52 9.07 19.20
C GLN A 47 -1.81 7.84 18.62
N PHE A 48 -1.93 7.65 17.31
CA PHE A 48 -1.31 6.55 16.61
C PHE A 48 0.21 6.76 16.46
N CYS A 49 0.62 7.98 16.11
CA CYS A 49 2.04 8.39 16.11
C CYS A 49 2.71 8.15 17.47
N GLU A 50 2.03 8.49 18.56
CA GLU A 50 2.56 8.32 19.92
C GLU A 50 2.74 6.85 20.29
N LYS A 51 1.74 6.00 20.02
CA LYS A 51 1.83 4.55 20.23
C LYS A 51 3.03 3.95 19.49
N LEU A 52 3.24 4.37 18.24
CA LEU A 52 4.39 3.96 17.43
C LEU A 52 5.72 4.40 18.05
N LYS A 53 5.83 5.65 18.53
CA LYS A 53 7.03 6.15 19.23
C LYS A 53 7.33 5.34 20.50
N VAL A 54 6.31 4.99 21.29
CA VAL A 54 6.46 4.17 22.50
C VAL A 54 6.92 2.75 22.15
N ALA A 55 6.31 2.12 21.14
CA ALA A 55 6.69 0.79 20.67
C ALA A 55 8.16 0.73 20.20
N SER A 56 8.68 1.84 19.65
CA SER A 56 10.10 2.01 19.29
C SER A 56 11.04 1.83 20.48
N GLN A 57 10.74 2.56 21.55
CA GLN A 57 11.65 2.74 22.68
C GLN A 57 11.80 1.44 23.49
N LEU A 58 10.82 0.56 23.40
CA LEU A 58 10.79 -0.72 24.10
C LEU A 58 11.60 -1.82 23.39
N ASN A 59 12.32 -1.52 22.29
CA ASN A 59 13.05 -2.50 21.45
C ASN A 59 12.20 -3.67 20.91
N ASN A 60 10.89 -3.68 21.17
CA ASN A 60 9.96 -4.66 20.62
C ASN A 60 9.68 -4.40 19.14
N CYS A 61 9.97 -3.19 18.65
CA CYS A 61 9.80 -2.80 17.26
C CYS A 61 10.87 -1.73 16.91
N PRO A 62 11.60 -1.82 15.78
CA PRO A 62 12.41 -0.71 15.31
C PRO A 62 11.48 0.35 14.71
N VAL A 63 11.01 1.31 15.52
CA VAL A 63 10.12 2.39 15.05
C VAL A 63 10.86 3.71 15.12
N VAL A 64 11.74 4.00 14.16
CA VAL A 64 12.37 5.32 14.11
C VAL A 64 11.51 6.24 13.26
N PHE A 65 10.44 6.77 13.88
CA PHE A 65 9.84 8.03 13.45
C PHE A 65 10.82 9.16 13.75
N GLN A 66 11.84 9.28 12.92
CA GLN A 66 12.55 10.54 12.74
C GLN A 66 12.13 11.16 11.42
N GLU A 67 12.31 12.48 11.34
CA GLU A 67 12.24 13.32 10.13
C GLU A 67 13.07 12.81 8.93
N ASN A 68 13.78 11.67 9.07
CA ASN A 68 14.72 11.08 8.13
C ASN A 68 14.36 9.65 7.67
N PHE A 69 13.07 9.29 7.64
CA PHE A 69 12.56 8.17 6.84
C PHE A 69 13.31 6.84 7.02
N ARG A 70 13.16 6.20 8.19
CA ARG A 70 13.59 4.80 8.36
C ARG A 70 12.42 3.88 8.71
N PRO A 71 12.41 2.66 8.17
CA PRO A 71 11.26 1.77 8.19
C PRO A 71 10.93 1.05 9.49
N ILE A 72 9.69 0.54 9.48
CA ILE A 72 8.86 0.03 10.58
C ILE A 72 8.50 -1.42 10.31
N LYS A 73 8.77 -2.36 11.23
CA LYS A 73 7.97 -3.61 11.29
C LYS A 73 6.61 -3.27 11.89
N ILE A 74 5.52 -3.65 11.20
CA ILE A 74 4.15 -3.42 11.65
C ILE A 74 3.96 -4.03 13.04
N VAL A 75 3.51 -3.19 13.97
CA VAL A 75 3.12 -3.63 15.32
C VAL A 75 1.82 -4.45 15.19
N PRO A 76 1.65 -5.55 15.93
CA PRO A 76 0.36 -6.23 16.06
C PRO A 76 -0.82 -5.25 16.30
N ASP A 77 -0.61 -4.23 17.13
CA ASP A 77 -1.63 -3.20 17.41
C ASP A 77 -2.06 -2.38 16.19
N LEU A 78 -1.16 -2.16 15.22
CA LEU A 78 -1.48 -1.46 13.97
C LEU A 78 -2.45 -2.27 13.09
N SER A 79 -2.32 -3.59 13.08
CA SER A 79 -3.25 -4.44 12.32
C SER A 79 -4.66 -4.42 12.91
N ARG A 80 -4.80 -4.26 14.24
CA ARG A 80 -6.10 -4.17 14.91
C ARG A 80 -6.82 -2.88 14.56
N GLU A 81 -6.18 -1.74 14.80
CA GLU A 81 -6.78 -0.41 14.57
C GLU A 81 -7.13 -0.23 13.08
N PHE A 82 -6.24 -0.68 12.19
CA PHE A 82 -6.52 -0.67 10.77
C PHE A 82 -7.70 -1.58 10.40
N CYS A 83 -7.76 -2.79 10.97
CA CYS A 83 -8.88 -3.70 10.77
C CYS A 83 -10.20 -3.08 11.24
N GLU A 84 -10.25 -2.49 12.44
CA GLU A 84 -11.44 -1.82 12.97
C GLU A 84 -11.94 -0.70 12.05
N ILE A 85 -11.04 0.16 11.60
CA ILE A 85 -11.39 1.27 10.69
C ILE A 85 -11.85 0.72 9.32
N LEU A 86 -11.24 -0.34 8.82
CA LEU A 86 -11.65 -1.00 7.59
C LEU A 86 -13.04 -1.61 7.72
N LEU A 87 -13.31 -2.35 8.81
CA LEU A 87 -14.61 -2.96 9.08
C LEU A 87 -15.72 -1.92 9.30
N SER A 88 -15.40 -0.79 9.94
CA SER A 88 -16.35 0.32 10.14
C SER A 88 -16.92 0.85 8.82
N ARG A 89 -16.12 0.87 7.74
CA ARG A 89 -16.56 1.28 6.39
C ARG A 89 -17.59 0.34 5.78
N PHE A 90 -17.64 -0.91 6.23
CA PHE A 90 -18.59 -1.92 5.77
C PHE A 90 -19.77 -2.09 6.75
N ASN A 91 -19.92 -1.19 7.73
CA ASN A 91 -20.89 -1.32 8.83
C ASN A 91 -20.77 -2.67 9.57
N GLN A 92 -19.58 -3.27 9.56
CA GLN A 92 -19.33 -4.57 10.18
C GLN A 92 -19.00 -4.37 11.65
N LYS A 93 -19.95 -4.72 12.53
CA LYS A 93 -19.81 -4.57 13.99
C LYS A 93 -19.13 -5.76 14.68
N THR A 94 -19.24 -6.96 14.09
CA THR A 94 -18.63 -8.16 14.67
C THR A 94 -17.21 -8.35 14.13
N ILE A 95 -16.27 -8.60 15.03
CA ILE A 95 -14.87 -8.89 14.72
C ILE A 95 -14.70 -10.33 14.21
N ASN A 96 -15.64 -11.21 14.58
CA ASN A 96 -15.65 -12.60 14.12
C ASN A 96 -16.26 -12.73 12.72
N ILE A 97 -15.69 -13.64 11.95
CA ILE A 97 -16.17 -14.15 10.67
C ILE A 97 -16.97 -15.39 10.99
N VAL A 98 -18.27 -15.31 10.72
CA VAL A 98 -19.22 -16.36 11.05
C VAL A 98 -19.81 -16.92 9.75
N ASP A 99 -19.97 -18.23 9.70
CA ASP A 99 -20.65 -18.93 8.59
C ASP A 99 -22.18 -18.74 8.68
N ASN A 100 -22.91 -19.11 7.63
CA ASN A 100 -24.37 -19.13 7.56
C ASN A 100 -25.03 -19.97 8.66
N GLY A 101 -24.30 -20.90 9.27
CA GLY A 101 -24.75 -21.72 10.41
C GLY A 101 -24.34 -21.18 11.79
N ASP A 102 -23.97 -19.90 11.88
CA ASP A 102 -23.48 -19.25 13.10
C ASP A 102 -22.16 -19.83 13.67
N GLU A 103 -21.43 -20.63 12.89
CA GLU A 103 -20.14 -21.18 13.29
C GLU A 103 -19.01 -20.14 13.15
N ASN A 104 -18.22 -19.94 14.21
CA ASN A 104 -17.07 -19.05 14.19
C ASN A 104 -15.92 -19.63 13.33
N CYS A 105 -15.65 -18.99 12.20
CA CYS A 105 -14.59 -19.36 11.27
C CYS A 105 -13.24 -18.70 11.60
N GLY A 106 -13.21 -17.71 12.50
CA GLY A 106 -12.02 -16.92 12.83
C GLY A 106 -12.40 -15.45 12.98
N CYS A 107 -11.42 -14.55 13.09
CA CYS A 107 -11.67 -13.11 13.12
C CYS A 107 -11.00 -12.39 11.93
N TYR A 108 -11.48 -11.18 11.61
CA TYR A 108 -10.94 -10.40 10.48
C TYR A 108 -9.48 -10.00 10.70
N GLU A 109 -9.10 -9.71 11.94
CA GLU A 109 -7.71 -9.36 12.30
C GLU A 109 -6.76 -10.54 12.00
N ASP A 110 -7.10 -11.75 12.48
CA ASP A 110 -6.32 -12.97 12.23
C ASP A 110 -6.23 -13.29 10.73
N PHE A 111 -7.30 -13.02 9.98
CA PHE A 111 -7.29 -13.18 8.52
C PHE A 111 -6.28 -12.24 7.86
N ILE A 112 -6.30 -10.95 8.21
CA ILE A 112 -5.37 -9.93 7.69
C ILE A 112 -3.92 -10.24 8.11
N ARG A 113 -3.71 -10.75 9.32
CA ARG A 113 -2.40 -11.16 9.82
C ARG A 113 -1.88 -12.47 9.22
N GLY A 114 -2.70 -13.18 8.46
CA GLY A 114 -2.35 -14.49 7.91
C GLY A 114 -2.31 -15.61 8.96
N GLU A 115 -2.94 -15.44 10.11
CA GLU A 115 -3.02 -16.45 11.17
C GLU A 115 -4.13 -17.49 10.90
N SER A 116 -5.05 -17.20 9.97
CA SER A 116 -6.20 -18.05 9.61
C SER A 116 -5.97 -19.02 8.43
N VAL A 117 -4.74 -19.46 8.18
CA VAL A 117 -4.35 -20.22 6.96
C VAL A 117 -5.22 -21.47 6.72
N SER A 118 -5.53 -22.24 7.76
CA SER A 118 -6.28 -23.50 7.62
C SER A 118 -7.74 -23.33 7.19
N LYS A 119 -8.32 -22.15 7.42
CA LYS A 119 -9.73 -21.82 7.12
C LYS A 119 -9.85 -20.77 6.01
N GLU A 120 -8.75 -20.38 5.39
CA GLU A 120 -8.69 -19.27 4.44
C GLU A 120 -9.63 -19.46 3.26
N ASP A 121 -9.65 -20.63 2.63
CA ASP A 121 -10.55 -20.94 1.52
C ASP A 121 -12.04 -20.83 1.93
N LYS A 122 -12.37 -21.27 3.15
CA LYS A 122 -13.73 -21.16 3.70
C LYS A 122 -14.08 -19.69 3.90
N ILE A 123 -13.19 -18.92 4.54
CA ILE A 123 -13.36 -17.48 4.78
C ILE A 123 -13.54 -16.71 3.46
N ILE A 124 -12.71 -16.97 2.45
CA ILE A 124 -12.80 -16.31 1.15
C ILE A 124 -14.17 -16.59 0.52
N LYS A 125 -14.63 -17.85 0.50
CA LYS A 125 -15.96 -18.20 -0.04
C LYS A 125 -17.09 -17.47 0.68
N LEU A 126 -17.03 -17.35 2.00
CA LEU A 126 -18.00 -16.59 2.79
C LEU A 126 -17.97 -15.10 2.45
N LEU A 127 -16.78 -14.51 2.33
CA LEU A 127 -16.61 -13.09 2.03
C LEU A 127 -17.02 -12.74 0.60
N VAL A 128 -16.80 -13.62 -0.38
CA VAL A 128 -17.30 -13.45 -1.76
C VAL A 128 -18.83 -13.28 -1.74
N VAL A 129 -19.54 -14.16 -1.02
CA VAL A 129 -21.01 -14.12 -0.92
C VAL A 129 -21.46 -12.85 -0.20
N LYS A 130 -20.72 -12.43 0.83
CA LYS A 130 -21.07 -11.25 1.63
C LYS A 130 -20.85 -9.94 0.89
N SER A 131 -19.66 -9.72 0.32
CA SER A 131 -19.31 -8.51 -0.43
C SER A 131 -17.95 -8.67 -1.09
N GLN A 132 -17.92 -8.62 -2.43
CA GLN A 132 -16.68 -8.62 -3.21
C GLN A 132 -15.76 -7.44 -2.84
N ASN A 133 -16.33 -6.27 -2.56
CA ASN A 133 -15.56 -5.09 -2.16
C ASN A 133 -14.90 -5.29 -0.79
N MET A 134 -15.60 -5.93 0.15
CA MET A 134 -15.06 -6.26 1.47
C MET A 134 -13.92 -7.27 1.36
N LEU A 135 -14.12 -8.32 0.57
CA LEU A 135 -13.08 -9.31 0.29
C LEU A 135 -11.84 -8.64 -0.31
N ASN A 136 -12.00 -7.84 -1.36
CA ASN A 136 -10.89 -7.14 -2.00
C ASN A 136 -10.16 -6.25 -0.99
N SER A 137 -10.89 -5.54 -0.13
CA SER A 137 -10.27 -4.70 0.89
C SER A 137 -9.47 -5.51 1.92
N LEU A 138 -10.00 -6.64 2.38
CA LEU A 138 -9.34 -7.50 3.35
C LEU A 138 -8.11 -8.21 2.76
N LEU A 139 -8.19 -8.65 1.50
CA LEU A 139 -7.05 -9.26 0.80
C LEU A 139 -5.94 -8.24 0.55
N LEU A 140 -6.29 -7.00 0.17
CA LEU A 140 -5.31 -5.92 0.04
C LEU A 140 -4.67 -5.57 1.39
N ALA A 141 -5.48 -5.47 2.46
CA ALA A 141 -4.96 -5.28 3.81
C ALA A 141 -4.01 -6.41 4.22
N LYS A 142 -4.34 -7.67 3.89
CA LYS A 142 -3.47 -8.83 4.12
C LYS A 142 -2.16 -8.72 3.33
N ALA A 143 -2.22 -8.39 2.03
CA ALA A 143 -1.03 -8.16 1.21
C ALA A 143 -0.11 -7.09 1.81
N TRP A 144 -0.70 -6.06 2.39
CA TRP A 144 0.03 -4.96 2.99
C TRP A 144 0.72 -5.30 4.29
N LEU A 145 -0.02 -5.97 5.18
CA LEU A 145 0.42 -6.19 6.54
C LEU A 145 1.16 -7.51 6.71
N HIS A 146 0.63 -8.59 6.13
CA HIS A 146 1.21 -9.92 6.27
C HIS A 146 2.31 -10.19 5.23
N HIS A 147 2.17 -9.70 4.00
CA HIS A 147 3.17 -9.89 2.94
C HIS A 147 4.19 -8.76 2.84
N ASP A 148 4.35 -7.97 3.92
CA ASP A 148 5.41 -6.97 4.09
C ASP A 148 5.49 -5.87 2.99
N ILE A 149 4.44 -5.65 2.18
CA ILE A 149 4.45 -4.55 1.18
C ILE A 149 4.66 -3.21 1.87
N LEU A 150 3.94 -2.98 2.98
CA LEU A 150 4.09 -1.73 3.72
C LEU A 150 5.50 -1.59 4.32
N TYR A 151 6.03 -2.66 4.92
CA TYR A 151 7.40 -2.68 5.44
C TYR A 151 8.39 -2.31 4.34
N HIS A 152 8.26 -2.97 3.17
CA HIS A 152 9.10 -2.74 2.01
C HIS A 152 9.03 -1.29 1.52
N VAL A 153 7.83 -0.74 1.34
CA VAL A 153 7.64 0.65 0.89
C VAL A 153 8.23 1.64 1.88
N MET A 154 7.99 1.44 3.17
CA MET A 154 8.51 2.34 4.21
C MET A 154 10.05 2.26 4.34
N ASN A 155 10.70 1.22 3.79
CA ASN A 155 12.17 1.11 3.75
C ASN A 155 12.81 2.05 2.74
N TYR A 156 12.06 2.48 1.72
CA TYR A 156 12.58 3.30 0.64
C TYR A 156 12.64 4.77 1.03
N ARG A 157 13.66 5.46 0.53
CA ARG A 157 13.93 6.86 0.78
C ARG A 157 13.41 7.71 -0.37
N TYR A 158 12.47 8.60 -0.07
CA TYR A 158 12.00 9.62 -0.99
C TYR A 158 13.16 10.51 -1.46
N ARG A 159 13.18 10.87 -2.76
CA ARG A 159 14.25 11.64 -3.44
C ARG A 159 15.63 10.98 -3.52
N VAL A 160 15.75 9.74 -3.05
CA VAL A 160 16.99 8.95 -3.19
C VAL A 160 16.73 7.70 -4.01
N GLU A 161 15.63 6.99 -3.71
CA GLU A 161 15.28 5.71 -4.34
C GLU A 161 14.01 5.82 -5.20
N TYR A 162 13.12 6.78 -4.91
CA TYR A 162 11.95 7.08 -5.73
C TYR A 162 11.52 8.55 -5.68
N GLU A 163 10.82 9.02 -6.73
CA GLU A 163 10.13 10.31 -6.78
C GLU A 163 9.04 10.33 -7.87
N LEU A 164 8.13 11.31 -7.82
CA LEU A 164 7.19 11.58 -8.92
C LEU A 164 7.91 11.91 -10.22
N SER A 165 7.48 11.29 -11.30
CA SER A 165 7.92 11.64 -12.64
C SER A 165 7.40 13.02 -13.06
N GLY A 166 8.29 14.02 -13.12
CA GLY A 166 7.94 15.37 -13.63
C GLY A 166 7.81 15.48 -15.14
N LYS A 167 8.22 14.46 -15.91
CA LYS A 167 8.27 14.49 -17.39
C LYS A 167 7.16 13.70 -18.09
N ARG A 168 6.36 12.94 -17.34
CA ARG A 168 5.28 12.10 -17.88
C ARG A 168 3.94 12.85 -17.78
N GLU A 169 3.00 12.55 -18.68
CA GLU A 169 1.65 13.13 -18.65
C GLU A 169 0.89 12.78 -17.35
N LYS A 170 1.16 11.59 -16.80
CA LYS A 170 0.70 11.14 -15.48
C LYS A 170 1.88 11.18 -14.51
N GLU A 171 1.73 11.95 -13.45
CA GLU A 171 2.68 11.99 -12.34
C GLU A 171 2.47 10.78 -11.44
N ILE A 172 3.33 9.79 -11.64
CA ILE A 172 3.39 8.55 -10.88
C ILE A 172 4.83 8.42 -10.37
N ALA A 173 5.02 7.80 -9.22
CA ALA A 173 6.35 7.53 -8.70
C ALA A 173 7.15 6.61 -9.63
N ILE A 174 8.40 6.96 -9.85
CA ILE A 174 9.41 6.21 -10.61
C ILE A 174 10.61 5.95 -9.72
N SER A 175 11.33 4.85 -9.98
CA SER A 175 12.56 4.52 -9.26
C SER A 175 13.73 5.36 -9.74
N PHE A 176 14.60 5.79 -8.83
CA PHE A 176 15.88 6.37 -9.18
C PHE A 176 16.90 5.33 -9.62
N ARG A 177 17.79 5.75 -10.53
CA ARG A 177 18.96 4.98 -10.96
C ARG A 177 20.22 5.33 -10.17
N GLY A 178 20.22 6.52 -9.56
CA GLY A 178 21.25 7.09 -8.70
C GLY A 178 20.73 8.41 -8.12
N LYS A 179 21.52 9.07 -7.26
CA LYS A 179 21.16 10.37 -6.66
C LYS A 179 20.81 11.38 -7.77
N ASP A 180 19.59 11.89 -7.74
CA ASP A 180 19.04 12.89 -8.69
C ASP A 180 18.97 12.44 -10.16
N LEU A 181 19.18 11.15 -10.48
CA LEU A 181 19.07 10.61 -11.84
C LEU A 181 17.93 9.60 -11.94
N SER A 182 16.75 10.08 -12.32
CA SER A 182 15.58 9.23 -12.50
C SER A 182 15.75 8.30 -13.70
N SER A 183 15.33 7.04 -13.58
CA SER A 183 15.26 6.16 -14.74
C SER A 183 13.93 6.39 -15.43
N GLU A 184 13.94 7.20 -16.48
CA GLU A 184 12.72 7.65 -17.17
C GLU A 184 11.84 6.52 -17.72
N ASN A 185 12.45 5.36 -18.03
CA ASN A 185 11.77 4.16 -18.50
C ASN A 185 11.56 3.10 -17.40
N SER A 186 11.98 3.36 -16.16
CA SER A 186 11.79 2.42 -15.06
C SER A 186 10.39 2.56 -14.49
N GLU A 187 9.78 1.42 -14.21
CA GLU A 187 8.53 1.29 -13.49
C GLU A 187 8.71 0.22 -12.43
N PHE A 188 8.05 0.39 -11.29
CA PHE A 188 8.04 -0.66 -10.28
C PHE A 188 7.27 -1.86 -10.80
N THR A 189 7.85 -3.06 -10.65
CA THR A 189 7.21 -4.30 -11.12
C THR A 189 5.88 -4.56 -10.40
N HIS A 190 5.76 -4.14 -9.14
CA HIS A 190 4.54 -4.34 -8.35
C HIS A 190 3.68 -3.07 -8.38
N PRO A 191 2.41 -3.15 -8.83
CA PRO A 191 1.55 -1.97 -8.94
C PRO A 191 1.25 -1.34 -7.58
N ASP A 192 1.15 -2.13 -6.50
CA ASP A 192 0.89 -1.56 -5.17
C ASP A 192 2.08 -0.72 -4.68
N ILE A 193 3.33 -1.17 -4.90
CA ILE A 193 4.53 -0.40 -4.55
C ILE A 193 4.55 0.95 -5.29
N MET A 194 4.20 0.93 -6.58
CA MET A 194 4.10 2.15 -7.39
C MET A 194 3.04 3.11 -6.85
N ILE A 195 1.85 2.59 -6.51
CA ILE A 195 0.75 3.36 -5.92
C ILE A 195 1.23 4.01 -4.62
N ASP A 196 1.94 3.27 -3.78
CA ASP A 196 2.34 3.71 -2.45
C ASP A 196 3.39 4.78 -2.50
N PHE A 197 4.41 4.58 -3.33
CA PHE A 197 5.40 5.62 -3.58
C PHE A 197 4.77 6.86 -4.21
N THR A 198 3.73 6.71 -5.03
CA THR A 198 3.01 7.86 -5.59
C THR A 198 2.30 8.64 -4.49
N ILE A 199 1.56 7.95 -3.62
CA ILE A 199 0.86 8.57 -2.49
C ILE A 199 1.85 9.23 -1.53
N LEU A 200 2.90 8.51 -1.12
CA LEU A 200 3.95 9.04 -0.24
C LEU A 200 4.65 10.25 -0.86
N SER A 201 4.97 10.21 -2.14
CA SER A 201 5.61 11.36 -2.80
C SER A 201 4.70 12.60 -2.78
N TYR A 202 3.39 12.43 -2.99
CA TYR A 202 2.43 13.54 -2.85
C TYR A 202 2.26 13.99 -1.39
N LEU A 203 2.31 13.08 -0.41
CA LEU A 203 2.27 13.44 1.01
C LEU A 203 3.51 14.24 1.43
N TYR A 204 4.69 13.92 0.88
CA TYR A 204 5.94 14.61 1.23
C TYR A 204 6.15 15.92 0.47
N ARG A 205 5.89 15.93 -0.85
CA ARG A 205 6.06 17.13 -1.69
C ARG A 205 4.89 18.10 -1.57
N GLY A 206 3.69 17.58 -1.34
CA GLY A 206 2.44 18.31 -1.54
C GLY A 206 2.11 18.48 -3.03
N LEU A 207 0.98 19.14 -3.30
CA LEU A 207 0.58 19.55 -4.64
C LEU A 207 1.06 20.98 -4.90
N ASP A 208 1.57 21.24 -6.10
CA ASP A 208 1.83 22.60 -6.56
C ASP A 208 0.55 23.31 -7.04
N LEU A 209 0.62 24.63 -7.17
CA LEU A 209 -0.54 25.45 -7.54
C LEU A 209 -1.13 25.09 -8.90
N GLU A 210 -0.29 24.65 -9.85
CA GLU A 210 -0.75 24.28 -11.19
C GLU A 210 -1.50 22.94 -11.16
N GLN A 211 -0.97 21.95 -10.44
CA GLN A 211 -1.62 20.68 -10.16
C GLN A 211 -2.96 20.91 -9.45
N VAL A 212 -3.01 21.74 -8.40
CA VAL A 212 -4.26 22.08 -7.70
C VAL A 212 -5.27 22.68 -8.67
N ARG A 213 -4.87 23.70 -9.46
CA ARG A 213 -5.76 24.34 -10.44
C ARG A 213 -6.28 23.34 -11.48
N LYS A 214 -5.41 22.48 -12.00
CA LYS A 214 -5.77 21.43 -12.97
C LYS A 214 -6.77 20.44 -12.37
N ARG A 215 -6.56 19.98 -11.14
CA ARG A 215 -7.46 19.04 -10.45
C ARG A 215 -8.81 19.65 -10.10
N ILE A 216 -8.86 20.88 -9.61
CA ILE A 216 -10.12 21.58 -9.34
C ILE A 216 -10.95 21.71 -10.63
N ASN A 217 -10.31 22.03 -11.76
CA ASN A 217 -10.99 22.13 -13.05
C ASN A 217 -11.52 20.77 -13.55
N GLN A 218 -10.83 19.67 -13.22
CA GLN A 218 -11.29 18.33 -13.55
C GLN A 218 -12.48 17.88 -12.69
N ILE A 219 -12.52 18.27 -11.42
CA ILE A 219 -13.62 17.91 -10.49
C ILE A 219 -14.90 18.71 -10.78
N LYS A 220 -14.77 19.91 -11.34
CA LYS A 220 -15.92 20.75 -11.73
C LYS A 220 -16.66 20.28 -12.99
N LYS A 221 -16.08 19.35 -13.75
CA LYS A 221 -16.71 18.71 -14.92
C LYS A 221 -17.43 17.45 -14.49
#